data_AF-A0A4Z0NN78-F1
#
_entry.id   AF-A0A4Z0NN78-F1
#
_cell.length_a   1.000
_cell.length_b   1.000
_cell.length_c   1.000
_cell.angle_alpha   90.00
_cell.angle_beta   90.00
_cell.angle_gamma   90.00
#
_symmetry.space_group_name_H-M   'P 1'
#
loop_
_entity.id
_entity.type
_entity.pdbx_description
1 polymer ?
#
loop_
_entity_poly.entity_id
_entity_poly.type
_entity_poly.pdbx_seq_one_letter_code
_entity_poly.pdbx_strand_id
1 'polypeptide(L)' 'MRSGFGCESCGSPGVRLPADLTDDAMISCDGCGCTLMAWGAFKRRVEAQEAAERREPSERHAAAAQQRATR' A
#
# COMPACT_ATOMS: atom_id res chain seq x y z
N MET A 1 -9.53 -4.08 2.53
CA MET A 1 -8.74 -2.87 2.19
C MET A 1 -8.17 -3.02 0.80
N ARG A 2 -8.41 -2.07 -0.11
CA ARG A 2 -7.99 -2.20 -1.53
C ARG A 2 -6.48 -2.04 -1.75
N SER A 3 -5.77 -1.40 -0.82
CA SER A 3 -4.34 -1.09 -0.96
C SER A 3 -3.39 -2.20 -0.49
N GLY A 4 -3.88 -3.20 0.25
CA GLY A 4 -3.04 -4.30 0.75
C GLY A 4 -1.94 -3.92 1.76
N PHE A 5 -2.02 -2.75 2.39
CA PHE A 5 -1.08 -2.28 3.45
C PHE A 5 -1.66 -2.33 4.87
N GLY A 6 -2.95 -2.62 5.01
CA GLY A 6 -3.61 -2.70 6.31
C GLY A 6 -3.32 -4.01 7.04
N CYS A 7 -3.57 -4.02 8.35
CA CYS A 7 -3.45 -5.21 9.17
C CYS A 7 -4.54 -6.22 8.82
N GLU A 8 -4.15 -7.46 8.47
CA GLU A 8 -5.09 -8.53 8.15
C GLU A 8 -5.79 -9.11 9.40
N SER A 9 -5.19 -8.92 10.58
CA SER A 9 -5.72 -9.44 11.84
C SER A 9 -6.90 -8.60 12.37
N CYS A 10 -6.72 -7.28 12.48
CA CYS A 10 -7.76 -6.39 13.02
C CYS A 10 -8.46 -5.51 11.97
N GLY A 11 -8.01 -5.56 10.72
CA GLY A 11 -8.56 -4.73 9.65
C GLY A 11 -8.27 -3.23 9.81
N SER A 12 -7.30 -2.83 10.65
CA SER A 12 -6.90 -1.43 10.78
C SER A 12 -6.01 -1.00 9.61
N PRO A 13 -6.21 0.21 9.04
CA PRO A 13 -5.36 0.72 7.96
C PRO A 13 -4.08 1.38 8.51
N GLY A 14 -4.00 1.63 9.81
CA GLY A 14 -2.93 2.38 10.44
C GLY A 14 -1.69 1.55 10.73
N VAL A 15 -0.52 2.12 10.46
CA VAL A 15 0.79 1.59 10.82
C VAL A 15 1.50 2.53 11.78
N ARG A 16 2.17 1.98 12.78
CA ARG A 16 3.07 2.68 13.68
C ARG A 16 4.51 2.48 13.21
N LEU A 17 5.20 3.59 13.00
CA LEU A 17 6.62 3.58 12.61
C LEU A 17 7.52 3.36 13.83
N PRO A 18 8.65 2.66 13.66
CA PRO A 18 9.68 2.57 14.69
C PRO A 18 10.34 3.94 14.91
N ALA A 19 10.91 4.14 16.09
CA ALA A 19 11.63 5.38 16.41
C ALA A 19 12.86 5.57 15.50
N ASP A 20 13.57 4.49 15.23
CA ASP A 20 14.70 4.45 14.29
C ASP A 20 14.28 3.78 12.98
N LEU A 21 14.41 4.50 11.85
CA LEU A 21 13.97 4.05 10.52
C LEU A 21 15.05 3.27 9.76
N THR A 22 15.65 2.27 10.42
CA THR A 22 16.56 1.32 9.74
C THR A 22 15.77 0.31 8.92
N ASP A 23 16.37 -0.30 7.89
CA ASP A 23 15.66 -1.24 7.00
C ASP A 23 15.10 -2.46 7.75
N ASP A 24 15.78 -2.91 8.81
CA ASP A 24 15.36 -4.04 9.64
C ASP A 24 14.39 -3.65 10.77
N ALA A 25 14.15 -2.36 10.99
CA ALA A 25 13.26 -1.91 12.06
C ALA A 25 11.81 -2.33 11.77
N MET A 26 11.12 -2.85 12.80
CA MET A 26 9.78 -3.42 12.61
C MET A 26 8.69 -2.36 12.67
N ILE A 27 7.80 -2.39 11.68
CA ILE A 27 6.55 -1.64 11.71
C ILE A 27 5.44 -2.48 12.36
N SER A 28 4.57 -1.82 13.12
CA SER A 28 3.48 -2.47 13.84
C SER A 28 2.13 -1.90 13.44
N CYS A 29 1.06 -2.65 13.64
CA CYS A 29 -0.29 -2.14 13.46
C CYS A 29 -0.62 -1.10 14.55
N ASP A 30 -1.15 0.06 14.16
CA ASP A 30 -1.55 1.07 15.14
C ASP A 30 -2.85 0.72 15.88
N GLY A 31 -3.64 -0.22 15.35
CA GLY A 31 -4.86 -0.74 15.99
C GLY A 31 -4.57 -1.83 17.04
N CYS A 32 -4.03 -2.97 16.62
CA CYS A 32 -3.83 -4.13 17.51
C CYS A 32 -2.40 -4.32 18.02
N GLY A 33 -1.43 -3.52 17.55
CA GLY A 33 -0.03 -3.62 17.97
C GLY A 33 0.75 -4.81 17.40
N CYS A 34 0.12 -5.70 16.62
CA CYS A 34 0.83 -6.81 16.00
C CYS A 34 1.89 -6.31 15.01
N THR A 35 3.03 -7.01 14.97
CA THR A 35 4.08 -6.78 14.00
C THR A 35 3.57 -7.07 12.58
N LEU A 36 3.84 -6.15 11.65
CA LEU A 36 3.42 -6.30 10.24
C LEU A 36 4.58 -6.77 9.36
N MET A 37 5.67 -5.98 9.28
CA MET A 37 6.88 -6.29 8.49
C MET A 37 8.04 -5.38 8.89
N ALA A 38 9.22 -5.58 8.30
CA ALA A 38 10.33 -4.66 8.41
C ALA A 38 10.11 -3.39 7.56
N TRP A 39 10.66 -2.26 8.00
CA TRP A 39 10.56 -0.96 7.33
C TRP A 39 11.07 -1.00 5.89
N GLY A 40 12.17 -1.71 5.65
CA GLY A 40 12.72 -1.95 4.32
C GLY A 40 11.76 -2.65 3.37
N ALA A 41 11.05 -3.67 3.87
CA ALA A 41 10.03 -4.37 3.11
C ALA A 41 8.83 -3.46 2.80
N PHE A 42 8.44 -2.61 3.74
CA PHE A 42 7.37 -1.63 3.56
C PHE A 42 7.71 -0.64 2.44
N LYS A 43 8.91 -0.03 2.46
CA LYS A 43 9.37 0.90 1.41
C LYS A 43 9.32 0.26 0.03
N ARG A 44 9.92 -0.93 -0.14
CA ARG A 44 9.90 -1.66 -1.43
C ARG A 44 8.49 -1.95 -1.92
N ARG A 45 7.56 -2.23 -1.02
CA ARG A 45 6.16 -2.49 -1.38
C ARG A 45 5.46 -1.21 -1.85
N VAL A 46 5.70 -0.07 -1.20
CA VAL A 46 5.22 1.24 -1.66
C VAL A 46 5.79 1.55 -3.04
N GLU A 47 7.10 1.42 -3.23
CA GLU A 47 7.76 1.65 -4.52
C GLU A 47 7.20 0.76 -5.63
N ALA A 48 6.95 -0.52 -5.35
CA ALA A 48 6.34 -1.45 -6.30
C ALA A 48 4.91 -1.06 -6.68
N GLN A 49 4.12 -0.56 -5.73
CA GLN A 49 2.76 -0.06 -6.00
C GLN A 49 2.81 1.22 -6.85
N GLU A 50 3.65 2.19 -6.50
CA GLU A 50 3.82 3.40 -7.32
C GLU A 50 4.29 3.07 -8.74
N ALA A 51 5.20 2.10 -8.87
CA ALA A 51 5.65 1.63 -10.18
C ALA A 51 4.53 0.94 -10.97
N ALA A 52 3.66 0.17 -10.32
CA ALA A 52 2.49 -0.43 -10.95
C ALA A 52 1.47 0.64 -11.37
N GLU A 53 1.16 1.58 -10.48
CA GLU A 53 0.25 2.70 -10.76
C GLU A 53 0.76 3.61 -11.89
N ARG A 54 2.07 3.72 -12.09
CA ARG A 54 2.69 4.42 -13.23
C ARG A 54 2.61 3.64 -14.55
N ARG A 55 2.49 2.31 -14.51
CA ARG A 55 2.28 1.49 -15.72
C ARG A 55 0.80 1.47 -16.15
N GLU A 56 -0.11 1.45 -15.18
CA GLU A 56 -1.56 1.43 -15.41
C GLU A 56 -2.26 2.74 -15.88
N PRO A 57 -1.70 3.97 -15.89
CA PRO A 57 -2.43 5.16 -16.36
C PRO A 57 -2.75 5.07 -17.85
N SER A 58 -1.98 4.29 -18.62
CA SER A 58 -2.21 4.09 -20.05
C SER A 58 -3.41 3.19 -20.35
N GLU A 59 -3.78 2.29 -19.43
CA GLU A 59 -4.83 1.28 -19.66
C GLU A 59 -6.16 1.66 -18.97
N ARG A 60 -6.10 2.30 -17.79
CA ARG A 60 -7.30 2.73 -17.06
C ARG A 60 -7.97 3.99 -17.64
N HIS A 61 -7.20 4.94 -18.19
CA HIS A 61 -7.78 6.09 -18.91
C HIS A 61 -8.45 5.69 -20.23
N ALA A 62 -7.94 4.66 -20.92
CA ALA A 62 -8.59 4.11 -22.10
C ALA A 62 -9.96 3.48 -21.76
N ALA A 63 -10.05 2.71 -20.67
CA ALA A 63 -11.31 2.11 -20.23
C ALA A 63 -12.34 3.12 -19.69
N ALA A 64 -11.90 4.18 -18.99
CA ALA A 64 -12.80 5.22 -18.47
C ALA A 64 -13.31 6.18 -19.57
N ALA A 65 -12.51 6.46 -20.60
CA ALA A 65 -12.94 7.25 -21.75
C ALA A 65 -13.96 6.50 -22.62
N GLN A 66 -13.83 5.17 -22.76
CA GLN A 66 -14.76 4.34 -23.52
C GLN A 66 -16.15 4.23 -22.86
N GLN A 67 -16.21 4.24 -21.53
CA GLN A 67 -17.47 4.18 -20.77
C GLN A 67 -18.30 5.48 -20.83
N ARG A 68 -17.70 6.63 -21.17
CA ARG A 68 -18.40 7.91 -21.35
C ARG A 68 -18.94 8.14 -22.77
N ALA A 69 -18.44 7.41 -23.76
CA ALA A 69 -18.87 7.55 -25.16
C ALA A 69 -20.05 6.63 -25.54
N THR A 70 -20.47 5.73 -24.64
CA THR A 70 -21.58 4.79 -24.83
C THR A 70 -22.83 5.16 -24.00
N ARG A 71 -22.89 6.39 -23.45
CA ARG A 71 -24.07 6.89 -22.75
C ARG A 71 -24.69 8.07 -23.47
#